data_AF-A0A7V3AFU3-F1
#
_entry.id   AF-A0A7V3AFU3-F1
#
_cell.length_a   1.000
_cell.length_b   1.000
_cell.length_c   1.000
_cell.angle_alpha   90.00
_cell.angle_beta   90.00
_cell.angle_gamma   90.00
#
_symmetry.space_group_name_H-M   'P 1'
#
loop_
_entity.id
_entity.type
_entity.pdbx_description
1 polymer ?
#
loop_
_entity_poly.entity_id
_entity_poly.type
_entity_poly.pdbx_seq_one_letter_code
_entity_poly.pdbx_strand_id
1 'polypeptide(L)'
;MAEAARVAAGIDGRFPGARAAADGALRRRGIRGPCRTGSCPARGAGGPTGREDSARRGSARIRGRSHGRHGEGQGRFFRAKSALHRAAQTGPALSGRAADLFPRLQAATLGRTGRDRVLRAREAQEERHGSEGRGDARLRTRSPSPASRHPGRKRRRPFVVQKVPPKPGQIRMLVLDLDGTLLRSDKTVGPRTVQALQAAHARGVEIVLNSGRMTAAMEPTAERLGIDCHLIAYNGAAATAPRAQGRRRLFEKPLDLGVALELAAIARERRLQFNYYREEQVYSEDFPEAKPFREIYLARTQSPFRFVERLEAHMDVPPLKVLFVVSPDLREAMYEELKPRFGRRSNMTRTDPEYLEFLHPEVDKGVGVQGLCETLGIPMSAVMAVGDGDNDAPMVARAGWGVAVRNAQPSVLRVAAARTEADCDHDAVAEAVERWILRAG
;
A
#
# COMPACT_ATOMS: atom_id res chain seq x y z
N MET A 1 -0.95 53.78 -42.19
CA MET A 1 0.09 53.06 -41.42
C MET A 1 -0.43 51.64 -41.19
N ALA A 2 -0.80 50.87 -42.22
CA ALA A 2 0.07 50.15 -43.18
C ALA A 2 1.10 49.27 -42.41
N GLU A 3 1.20 47.94 -42.54
CA GLU A 3 0.71 46.99 -43.55
C GLU A 3 1.05 45.52 -43.14
N ALA A 4 0.17 44.56 -43.54
CA ALA A 4 0.33 43.12 -43.90
C ALA A 4 1.10 42.12 -42.97
N ALA A 5 0.67 40.88 -42.67
CA ALA A 5 -0.16 39.84 -43.30
C ALA A 5 0.39 39.15 -44.58
N ARG A 6 0.76 37.86 -44.40
CA ARG A 6 0.91 36.76 -45.40
C ARG A 6 2.12 36.75 -46.33
N VAL A 7 2.83 35.61 -46.34
CA VAL A 7 3.08 34.78 -47.55
C VAL A 7 3.20 33.31 -47.15
N ALA A 8 2.48 32.44 -47.87
CA ALA A 8 2.67 30.99 -47.94
C ALA A 8 2.99 30.61 -49.40
N ALA A 9 3.51 29.40 -49.61
CA ALA A 9 4.01 28.76 -50.86
C ALA A 9 5.47 29.11 -51.19
N GLY A 10 6.40 28.19 -51.44
CA GLY A 10 6.36 26.74 -51.67
C GLY A 10 7.39 26.47 -52.78
N ILE A 11 8.39 25.60 -52.55
CA ILE A 11 9.21 25.02 -53.64
C ILE A 11 9.60 23.59 -53.25
N ASP A 12 9.32 22.70 -54.21
CA ASP A 12 9.69 21.30 -54.33
C ASP A 12 11.20 21.03 -54.30
N GLY A 13 11.57 19.86 -53.78
CA GLY A 13 12.92 19.30 -53.91
C GLY A 13 12.92 17.80 -53.65
N ARG A 14 12.73 17.02 -54.71
CA ARG A 14 12.72 15.55 -54.74
C ARG A 14 14.09 14.93 -54.37
N PHE A 15 14.03 13.79 -53.65
CA PHE A 15 14.77 12.50 -53.69
C PHE A 15 16.01 12.35 -54.61
N PRO A 16 16.99 11.44 -54.33
CA PRO A 16 16.82 10.02 -53.90
C PRO A 16 17.80 9.56 -52.78
N GLY A 17 17.73 8.42 -52.10
CA GLY A 17 17.14 7.10 -52.38
C GLY A 17 18.26 6.04 -52.42
N ALA A 18 18.23 5.04 -51.53
CA ALA A 18 18.77 3.67 -51.69
C ALA A 18 18.55 2.89 -50.37
N ARG A 19 17.56 1.99 -50.27
CA ARG A 19 17.51 0.57 -50.70
C ARG A 19 18.38 -0.41 -49.89
N ALA A 20 17.64 -1.26 -49.18
CA ALA A 20 17.82 -2.68 -48.86
C ALA A 20 19.01 -3.48 -49.42
N ALA A 21 19.56 -4.34 -48.56
CA ALA A 21 19.97 -5.74 -48.79
C ALA A 21 20.03 -6.40 -47.39
N ALA A 22 19.32 -7.48 -47.02
CA ALA A 22 19.23 -8.83 -47.57
C ALA A 22 20.55 -9.64 -47.48
N ASP A 23 20.43 -10.76 -46.77
CA ASP A 23 21.24 -11.99 -46.76
C ASP A 23 22.68 -12.01 -46.25
N GLY A 24 22.93 -12.99 -45.36
CA GLY A 24 24.23 -13.35 -44.82
C GLY A 24 24.15 -14.53 -43.85
N ALA A 25 23.72 -15.70 -44.34
CA ALA A 25 23.90 -16.98 -43.68
C ALA A 25 25.39 -17.39 -43.61
N LEU A 26 25.67 -18.46 -42.84
CA LEU A 26 26.95 -19.16 -42.59
C LEU A 26 27.76 -18.58 -41.40
N ARG A 27 28.22 -19.34 -40.39
CA ARG A 27 28.59 -20.76 -40.32
C ARG A 27 28.54 -21.26 -38.87
N ARG A 28 28.08 -22.51 -38.72
CA ARG A 28 28.32 -23.38 -37.57
C ARG A 28 29.81 -23.74 -37.46
N ARG A 29 30.35 -23.72 -36.24
CA ARG A 29 31.38 -24.64 -35.71
C ARG A 29 31.05 -24.81 -34.22
N GLY A 30 30.75 -25.96 -33.63
CA GLY A 30 31.04 -27.33 -34.04
C GLY A 30 32.38 -27.79 -33.50
N ILE A 31 32.51 -27.96 -32.17
CA ILE A 31 33.53 -28.85 -31.58
C ILE A 31 32.84 -29.70 -30.49
N ARG A 32 32.86 -31.00 -30.74
CA ARG A 32 32.45 -32.09 -29.85
C ARG A 32 33.62 -32.48 -28.94
N GLY A 33 33.32 -32.71 -27.65
CA GLY A 33 33.80 -33.80 -26.77
C GLY A 33 35.31 -34.02 -26.55
N PRO A 34 35.73 -34.87 -25.59
CA PRO A 34 34.93 -35.96 -24.98
C PRO A 34 34.91 -36.00 -23.43
N CYS A 35 33.97 -36.81 -22.92
CA CYS A 35 33.94 -37.36 -21.57
C CYS A 35 35.22 -38.15 -21.22
N ARG A 36 35.56 -38.23 -19.92
CA ARG A 36 35.60 -39.47 -19.12
C ARG A 36 36.08 -39.22 -17.68
N THR A 37 35.46 -39.96 -16.74
CA THR A 37 36.00 -40.51 -15.47
C THR A 37 36.61 -39.53 -14.46
N GLY A 38 36.30 -39.48 -13.16
CA GLY A 38 35.82 -40.45 -12.18
C GLY A 38 36.45 -40.07 -10.82
N SER A 39 35.84 -40.52 -9.73
CA SER A 39 36.37 -40.60 -8.34
C SER A 39 36.65 -39.32 -7.52
N CYS A 40 35.84 -39.14 -6.46
CA CYS A 40 36.29 -38.66 -5.14
C CYS A 40 37.39 -39.59 -4.56
N PRO A 41 38.20 -39.10 -3.62
CA PRO A 41 37.93 -39.45 -2.23
C PRO A 41 38.09 -38.30 -1.22
N ALA A 42 37.71 -38.61 0.02
CA ALA A 42 37.49 -37.73 1.16
C ALA A 42 38.66 -37.73 2.18
N ARG A 43 38.52 -36.84 3.20
CA ARG A 43 39.18 -36.79 4.54
C ARG A 43 40.63 -36.27 4.53
N GLY A 44 41.11 -35.52 5.50
CA GLY A 44 40.53 -34.98 6.75
C GLY A 44 41.62 -34.30 7.62
N ALA A 45 41.15 -33.63 8.68
CA ALA A 45 41.77 -33.35 9.99
C ALA A 45 43.14 -32.63 10.14
N GLY A 46 43.16 -31.68 11.11
CA GLY A 46 44.35 -31.39 11.92
C GLY A 46 44.69 -29.91 12.15
N GLY A 47 44.25 -29.33 13.28
CA GLY A 47 45.06 -28.31 14.00
C GLY A 47 46.28 -29.00 14.68
N PRO A 48 47.16 -28.30 15.44
CA PRO A 48 46.75 -27.36 16.51
C PRO A 48 47.72 -26.18 16.86
N THR A 49 47.23 -25.31 17.76
CA THR A 49 47.91 -24.59 18.89
C THR A 49 49.00 -23.51 18.71
N GLY A 50 48.85 -22.44 19.52
CA GLY A 50 49.95 -21.69 20.16
C GLY A 50 49.88 -20.15 20.02
N ARG A 51 49.23 -19.44 20.96
CA ARG A 51 49.81 -18.57 22.03
C ARG A 51 50.38 -17.22 21.55
N GLU A 52 49.71 -16.13 21.96
CA GLU A 52 50.18 -15.12 22.95
C GLU A 52 51.23 -14.17 22.38
N ASP A 53 50.88 -12.89 22.20
CA ASP A 53 51.57 -11.85 22.97
C ASP A 53 50.88 -10.47 22.96
N SER A 54 51.17 -9.74 24.03
CA SER A 54 50.60 -8.47 24.44
C SER A 54 51.61 -7.32 24.30
N ALA A 55 51.18 -6.12 23.88
CA ALA A 55 51.77 -4.80 24.24
C ALA A 55 50.92 -3.67 23.60
N ARG A 56 50.18 -2.85 24.35
CA ARG A 56 50.56 -1.61 25.08
C ARG A 56 51.07 -0.44 24.21
N ARG A 57 50.25 0.63 24.28
CA ARG A 57 50.54 2.08 24.39
C ARG A 57 50.96 2.87 23.15
N GLY A 58 50.30 4.01 22.96
CA GLY A 58 50.72 5.07 22.05
C GLY A 58 49.70 6.20 21.93
N SER A 59 49.55 7.00 22.98
CA SER A 59 48.81 8.27 22.96
C SER A 59 49.54 9.34 22.15
N ALA A 60 48.84 10.06 21.27
CA ALA A 60 49.29 11.37 20.79
C ALA A 60 48.09 12.31 20.61
N ARG A 61 47.98 13.27 21.54
CA ARG A 61 47.18 14.49 21.42
C ARG A 61 47.92 15.44 20.48
N ILE A 62 47.23 16.01 19.49
CA ILE A 62 47.62 17.29 18.90
C ILE A 62 46.45 18.26 19.07
N ARG A 63 46.74 19.36 19.77
CA ARG A 63 45.90 20.55 19.90
C ARG A 63 46.10 21.41 18.65
N GLY A 64 45.01 21.91 18.08
CA GLY A 64 44.99 23.04 17.15
C GLY A 64 43.68 23.79 17.34
N ARG A 65 43.73 24.93 18.05
CA ARG A 65 42.63 25.89 18.21
C ARG A 65 42.51 26.74 16.94
N SER A 66 41.29 27.04 16.49
CA SER A 66 40.82 28.43 16.36
C SER A 66 39.35 28.53 15.90
N HIS A 67 38.57 29.29 16.68
CA HIS A 67 37.46 30.21 16.34
C HIS A 67 36.35 29.75 15.35
N GLY A 68 35.04 29.84 15.62
CA GLY A 68 34.30 30.41 16.73
C GLY A 68 32.78 30.43 16.40
N ARG A 69 31.96 30.58 17.46
CA ARG A 69 30.55 31.01 17.48
C ARG A 69 29.51 30.12 16.76
N HIS A 70 28.72 29.38 17.54
CA HIS A 70 27.25 29.49 17.63
C HIS A 70 26.73 28.41 18.61
N GLY A 71 26.72 28.75 19.90
CA GLY A 71 26.02 28.00 20.92
C GLY A 71 24.95 28.90 21.51
N GLU A 72 23.71 28.72 21.08
CA GLU A 72 22.47 29.05 21.80
C GLU A 72 21.30 28.73 20.85
N GLY A 73 20.71 27.54 20.99
CA GLY A 73 19.59 27.14 20.12
C GLY A 73 19.03 25.74 20.34
N GLN A 74 19.72 24.86 21.08
CA GLN A 74 19.28 23.45 21.21
C GLN A 74 18.65 23.09 22.57
N GLY A 75 18.64 24.02 23.54
CA GLY A 75 18.01 23.80 24.85
C GLY A 75 16.50 24.11 24.93
N ARG A 76 15.92 24.81 23.93
CA ARG A 76 14.50 25.19 23.92
C ARG A 76 13.60 24.25 23.10
N PHE A 77 14.17 23.41 22.22
CA PHE A 77 13.42 22.47 21.39
C PHE A 77 12.98 21.20 22.12
N PHE A 78 13.66 20.81 23.20
CA PHE A 78 13.30 19.60 23.95
C PHE A 78 12.18 19.81 24.97
N ARG A 79 11.92 21.05 25.44
CA ARG A 79 10.79 21.34 26.34
C ARG A 79 9.45 21.55 25.61
N ALA A 80 9.47 21.85 24.29
CA ALA A 80 8.25 21.99 23.49
C ALA A 80 7.60 20.63 23.13
N LYS A 81 8.39 19.55 23.03
CA LYS A 81 7.89 18.19 22.75
C LYS A 81 7.04 17.60 23.88
N SER A 82 7.31 17.96 25.13
CA SER A 82 6.59 17.40 26.30
C SER A 82 5.29 18.13 26.65
N ALA A 83 5.05 19.32 26.08
CA ALA A 83 3.86 20.13 26.33
C ALA A 83 2.76 19.82 25.29
N LEU A 84 3.13 19.67 24.02
CA LEU A 84 2.20 19.28 22.94
C LEU A 84 1.73 17.82 23.06
N HIS A 85 2.56 16.92 23.59
CA HIS A 85 2.17 15.52 23.76
C HIS A 85 1.22 15.28 24.95
N ARG A 86 1.25 16.15 25.97
CA ARG A 86 0.30 16.11 27.11
C ARG A 86 -1.02 16.82 26.83
N ALA A 87 -1.03 17.85 26.00
CA ALA A 87 -2.26 18.55 25.61
C ALA A 87 -3.20 17.71 24.72
N ALA A 88 -2.69 16.65 24.08
CA ALA A 88 -3.50 15.74 23.25
C ALA A 88 -4.14 14.57 24.02
N GLN A 89 -3.86 14.40 25.32
CA GLN A 89 -4.32 13.24 26.11
C GLN A 89 -5.26 13.57 27.28
N THR A 90 -5.68 14.84 27.42
CA THR A 90 -6.73 15.22 28.37
C THR A 90 -7.69 16.16 27.67
N GLY A 91 -8.90 15.71 27.37
CA GLY A 91 -10.01 16.63 27.05
C GLY A 91 -10.20 17.61 28.21
N PRO A 92 -10.48 18.89 27.91
CA PRO A 92 -11.88 19.27 27.89
C PRO A 92 -12.25 20.25 26.77
N ALA A 93 -13.56 20.39 26.58
CA ALA A 93 -14.25 21.32 25.69
C ALA A 93 -13.49 22.63 25.41
N LEU A 94 -13.09 22.84 24.16
CA LEU A 94 -12.77 24.17 23.64
C LEU A 94 -13.98 24.69 22.87
N SER A 95 -14.76 25.49 23.58
CA SER A 95 -15.79 26.36 23.04
C SER A 95 -15.17 27.43 22.12
N GLY A 96 -15.83 27.66 20.99
CA GLY A 96 -15.88 28.93 20.25
C GLY A 96 -14.57 29.67 19.99
N ARG A 97 -13.77 29.20 19.01
CA ARG A 97 -12.96 30.05 18.08
C ARG A 97 -12.18 29.30 17.00
N ALA A 98 -12.12 27.96 17.01
CA ALA A 98 -11.54 27.17 15.92
C ALA A 98 -12.57 26.73 14.84
N ALA A 99 -13.87 26.89 15.10
CA ALA A 99 -14.95 26.52 14.18
C ALA A 99 -15.16 27.50 12.99
N ASP A 100 -14.59 28.70 13.05
CA ASP A 100 -14.82 29.75 12.04
C ASP A 100 -13.80 29.78 10.88
N LEU A 101 -12.77 28.93 10.94
CA LEU A 101 -11.72 28.88 9.90
C LEU A 101 -12.02 27.89 8.76
N PHE A 102 -12.84 26.87 9.01
CA PHE A 102 -13.17 25.84 8.01
C PHE A 102 -14.17 26.28 6.92
N PRO A 103 -15.24 27.05 7.22
CA PRO A 103 -16.15 27.53 6.18
C PRO A 103 -15.52 28.57 5.23
N ARG A 104 -14.48 29.28 5.69
CA ARG A 104 -13.79 30.33 4.91
C ARG A 104 -12.84 29.75 3.85
N LEU A 105 -12.26 28.59 4.09
CA LEU A 105 -11.45 27.84 3.11
C LEU A 105 -12.29 27.17 2.02
N GLN A 106 -13.54 26.83 2.34
CA GLN A 106 -14.50 26.23 1.41
C GLN A 106 -15.07 27.24 0.39
N ALA A 107 -15.12 28.53 0.77
CA ALA A 107 -15.66 29.60 -0.07
C ALA A 107 -14.67 30.11 -1.15
N ALA A 108 -13.37 29.85 -0.98
CA ALA A 108 -12.33 30.34 -1.90
C ALA A 108 -12.04 29.38 -3.07
N THR A 109 -12.51 28.13 -3.00
CA THR A 109 -12.13 27.04 -3.92
C THR A 109 -13.20 26.67 -4.94
N LEU A 110 -14.42 27.21 -4.85
CA LEU A 110 -15.50 26.94 -5.81
C LEU A 110 -15.92 28.22 -6.54
N GLY A 111 -15.64 28.29 -7.83
CA GLY A 111 -16.22 29.31 -8.72
C GLY A 111 -17.76 29.25 -8.70
N ARG A 112 -18.43 30.37 -9.02
CA ARG A 112 -19.89 30.57 -8.90
C ARG A 112 -20.74 29.41 -9.49
N THR A 113 -20.26 28.72 -10.52
CA THR A 113 -20.94 27.58 -11.17
C THR A 113 -20.94 26.28 -10.35
N GLY A 114 -20.00 26.10 -9.41
CA GLY A 114 -19.95 24.96 -8.50
C GLY A 114 -20.93 25.07 -7.33
N ARG A 115 -21.22 26.30 -6.89
CA ARG A 115 -22.22 26.59 -5.84
C ARG A 115 -23.62 26.13 -6.23
N ASP A 116 -24.01 26.42 -7.47
CA ASP A 116 -25.38 26.14 -7.95
C ASP A 116 -25.64 24.64 -8.17
N ARG A 117 -24.60 23.83 -8.47
CA ARG A 117 -24.75 22.38 -8.61
C ARG A 117 -24.88 21.65 -7.26
N VAL A 118 -24.13 22.09 -6.25
CA VAL A 118 -24.17 21.46 -4.91
C VAL A 118 -25.46 21.80 -4.17
N LEU A 119 -25.98 23.02 -4.33
CA LEU A 119 -27.26 23.43 -3.74
C LEU A 119 -28.45 22.72 -4.39
N ARG A 120 -28.48 22.61 -5.73
CA ARG A 120 -29.56 21.89 -6.44
C ARG A 120 -29.60 20.40 -6.15
N ALA A 121 -28.45 19.78 -5.87
CA ALA A 121 -28.39 18.37 -5.48
C ALA A 121 -28.98 18.12 -4.07
N ARG A 122 -28.85 19.10 -3.16
CA ARG A 122 -29.47 19.06 -1.82
C ARG A 122 -30.98 19.30 -1.87
N GLU A 123 -31.43 20.29 -2.63
CA GLU A 123 -32.87 20.63 -2.75
C GLU A 123 -33.68 19.49 -3.40
N ALA A 124 -33.13 18.81 -4.41
CA ALA A 124 -33.78 17.67 -5.06
C ALA A 124 -33.91 16.41 -4.17
N GLN A 125 -33.18 16.36 -3.05
CA GLN A 125 -33.20 15.26 -2.09
C GLN A 125 -34.16 15.52 -0.92
N GLU A 126 -34.43 16.78 -0.60
CA GLU A 126 -35.40 17.18 0.45
C GLU A 126 -36.85 17.20 -0.06
N GLU A 127 -37.09 17.49 -1.35
CA GLU A 127 -38.45 17.47 -1.93
C GLU A 127 -39.04 16.06 -2.11
N ARG A 128 -38.25 14.98 -2.04
CA ARG A 128 -38.75 13.59 -2.18
C ARG A 128 -39.25 12.96 -0.87
N HIS A 129 -39.19 13.68 0.25
CA HIS A 129 -39.57 13.14 1.57
C HIS A 129 -40.67 13.94 2.30
N GLY A 130 -41.47 14.73 1.58
CA GLY A 130 -42.54 15.50 2.21
C GLY A 130 -43.77 15.72 1.34
N SER A 131 -44.58 14.69 1.09
CA SER A 131 -46.04 14.86 0.88
C SER A 131 -46.78 13.53 0.82
N GLU A 132 -47.78 13.39 1.69
CA GLU A 132 -49.02 12.58 1.64
C GLU A 132 -49.29 12.09 3.08
N GLY A 133 -50.27 12.57 3.85
CA GLY A 133 -51.56 13.17 3.51
C GLY A 133 -52.64 12.35 4.22
N ARG A 134 -53.20 12.87 5.32
CA ARG A 134 -54.23 12.21 6.14
C ARG A 134 -55.54 12.04 5.37
N GLY A 135 -56.23 10.92 5.59
CA GLY A 135 -57.65 10.72 5.24
C GLY A 135 -58.31 9.77 6.24
N ASP A 136 -59.26 10.29 7.01
CA ASP A 136 -60.06 9.58 8.00
C ASP A 136 -61.30 8.97 7.32
N ALA A 137 -61.54 7.66 7.49
CA ALA A 137 -62.80 7.02 7.15
C ALA A 137 -63.02 5.76 8.01
N ARG A 138 -64.02 5.85 8.88
CA ARG A 138 -64.56 4.74 9.69
C ARG A 138 -65.09 3.63 8.79
N LEU A 139 -64.78 2.36 9.07
CA LEU A 139 -65.73 1.26 8.91
C LEU A 139 -65.29 -0.03 9.64
N ARG A 140 -66.29 -0.71 10.16
CA ARG A 140 -66.26 -1.80 11.13
C ARG A 140 -65.73 -3.12 10.56
N THR A 141 -65.07 -3.86 11.44
CA THR A 141 -65.00 -5.34 11.59
C THR A 141 -65.33 -6.23 10.38
N ARG A 142 -64.37 -7.07 9.99
CA ARG A 142 -64.57 -8.53 9.78
C ARG A 142 -63.22 -9.21 9.52
N SER A 143 -62.87 -10.18 10.36
CA SER A 143 -61.74 -11.09 10.14
C SER A 143 -61.99 -11.99 8.93
N PRO A 144 -60.94 -12.38 8.18
CA PRO A 144 -60.94 -13.65 7.47
C PRO A 144 -59.92 -14.64 8.04
N SER A 145 -60.36 -15.90 8.08
CA SER A 145 -59.66 -17.12 8.46
C SER A 145 -58.44 -17.44 7.57
N PRO A 146 -57.55 -18.38 7.96
CA PRO A 146 -56.22 -18.55 7.37
C PRO A 146 -56.27 -19.42 6.10
N ALA A 147 -55.60 -18.97 5.04
CA ALA A 147 -55.31 -19.78 3.86
C ALA A 147 -53.87 -20.31 3.90
N SER A 148 -53.76 -21.62 3.72
CA SER A 148 -52.55 -22.45 3.66
C SER A 148 -51.60 -22.16 2.48
N ARG A 149 -50.35 -22.66 2.60
CA ARG A 149 -49.28 -22.95 1.58
C ARG A 149 -48.12 -21.92 1.59
N HIS A 150 -46.83 -22.23 1.65
CA HIS A 150 -45.99 -23.40 1.32
C HIS A 150 -44.78 -23.51 2.28
N PRO A 151 -44.14 -24.70 2.44
CA PRO A 151 -42.89 -24.80 3.19
C PRO A 151 -41.78 -24.05 2.44
N GLY A 152 -41.32 -22.94 3.03
CA GLY A 152 -40.23 -22.13 2.51
C GLY A 152 -38.98 -22.97 2.28
N ARG A 153 -38.48 -22.97 1.04
CA ARG A 153 -37.12 -23.42 0.71
C ARG A 153 -36.16 -22.63 1.60
N LYS A 154 -35.65 -23.26 2.65
CA LYS A 154 -34.56 -22.70 3.47
C LYS A 154 -33.42 -22.36 2.52
N ARG A 155 -33.14 -21.07 2.32
CA ARG A 155 -31.90 -20.61 1.66
C ARG A 155 -30.75 -21.31 2.37
N ARG A 156 -30.10 -22.25 1.69
CA ARG A 156 -28.88 -22.90 2.20
C ARG A 156 -27.88 -21.77 2.43
N ARG A 157 -27.49 -21.57 3.70
CA ARG A 157 -26.35 -20.70 4.03
C ARG A 157 -25.16 -21.20 3.20
N PRO A 158 -24.34 -20.32 2.61
CA PRO A 158 -23.15 -20.75 1.88
C PRO A 158 -22.33 -21.64 2.81
N PHE A 159 -21.93 -22.81 2.31
CA PHE A 159 -21.15 -23.78 3.06
C PHE A 159 -19.76 -23.17 3.28
N VAL A 160 -19.55 -22.56 4.46
CA VAL A 160 -18.22 -22.08 4.84
C VAL A 160 -17.41 -23.33 5.15
N VAL A 161 -16.50 -23.70 4.24
CA VAL A 161 -15.52 -24.75 4.50
C VAL A 161 -14.69 -24.29 5.69
N GLN A 162 -14.89 -24.90 6.85
CA GLN A 162 -14.05 -24.65 8.02
C GLN A 162 -12.63 -25.13 7.70
N LYS A 163 -11.67 -24.21 7.67
CA LYS A 163 -10.26 -24.55 7.49
C LYS A 163 -9.77 -25.31 8.73
N VAL A 164 -9.03 -26.40 8.51
CA VAL A 164 -8.40 -27.16 9.59
C VAL A 164 -7.06 -26.51 9.94
N PRO A 165 -6.69 -26.39 11.24
CA PRO A 165 -5.37 -25.89 11.64
C PRO A 165 -4.23 -26.59 10.90
N PRO A 166 -3.19 -25.85 10.48
CA PRO A 166 -2.08 -26.43 9.75
C PRO A 166 -1.31 -27.41 10.64
N LYS A 167 -0.86 -28.50 10.03
CA LYS A 167 0.09 -29.41 10.69
C LYS A 167 1.48 -28.76 10.78
N PRO A 168 2.32 -29.15 11.74
CA PRO A 168 3.72 -28.71 11.78
C PRO A 168 4.41 -28.93 10.43
N GLY A 169 5.10 -27.91 9.93
CA GLY A 169 5.80 -27.94 8.63
C GLY A 169 4.91 -27.78 7.39
N GLN A 170 3.59 -27.62 7.53
CA GLN A 170 2.69 -27.39 6.38
C GLN A 170 2.80 -25.97 5.82
N ILE A 171 3.07 -24.98 6.67
CA ILE A 171 3.24 -23.59 6.25
C ILE A 171 4.65 -23.41 5.69
N ARG A 172 4.72 -22.97 4.42
CA ARG A 172 5.96 -22.69 3.69
C ARG A 172 6.20 -21.20 3.48
N MET A 173 5.15 -20.38 3.60
CA MET A 173 5.23 -18.92 3.46
C MET A 173 4.36 -18.26 4.53
N LEU A 174 4.90 -17.22 5.17
CA LEU A 174 4.20 -16.32 6.06
C LEU A 174 4.14 -14.92 5.45
N VAL A 175 2.92 -14.46 5.16
CA VAL A 175 2.64 -13.12 4.64
C VAL A 175 2.09 -12.25 5.77
N LEU A 176 2.70 -11.09 5.98
CA LEU A 176 2.36 -10.17 7.06
C LEU A 176 1.98 -8.81 6.50
N ASP A 177 0.83 -8.29 6.92
CA ASP A 177 0.62 -6.85 6.88
C ASP A 177 1.59 -6.12 7.84
N LEU A 178 1.82 -4.83 7.58
CA LEU A 178 2.62 -3.95 8.40
C LEU A 178 1.81 -3.20 9.46
N ASP A 179 1.02 -2.20 9.03
CA ASP A 179 0.45 -1.18 9.90
C ASP A 179 -0.80 -1.69 10.61
N GLY A 180 -0.72 -1.91 11.93
CA GLY A 180 -1.82 -2.52 12.68
C GLY A 180 -1.70 -4.04 12.82
N THR A 181 -0.68 -4.65 12.20
CA THR A 181 -0.38 -6.08 12.27
C THR A 181 1.02 -6.35 12.82
N LEU A 182 2.07 -6.15 12.01
CA LEU A 182 3.48 -6.36 12.42
C LEU A 182 4.04 -5.17 13.21
N LEU A 183 3.69 -3.96 12.80
CA LEU A 183 4.10 -2.72 13.44
C LEU A 183 3.15 -2.39 14.58
N ARG A 184 3.74 -2.05 15.72
CA ARG A 184 3.06 -1.44 16.86
C ARG A 184 2.53 -0.06 16.51
N SER A 185 1.68 0.49 17.37
CA SER A 185 1.12 1.83 17.24
C SER A 185 2.22 2.92 17.11
N ASP A 186 3.39 2.69 17.72
CA ASP A 186 4.57 3.57 17.64
C ASP A 186 5.50 3.30 16.44
N LYS A 187 5.08 2.43 15.50
CA LYS A 187 5.84 2.00 14.31
C LYS A 187 7.13 1.22 14.62
N THR A 188 7.25 0.65 15.82
CA THR A 188 8.30 -0.32 16.16
C THR A 188 7.83 -1.76 15.93
N VAL A 189 8.76 -2.72 16.01
CA VAL A 189 8.47 -4.17 16.02
C VAL A 189 8.97 -4.72 17.35
N GLY A 190 8.15 -5.52 18.01
CA GLY A 190 8.52 -6.10 19.30
C GLY A 190 9.62 -7.16 19.20
N PRO A 191 10.49 -7.27 20.22
CA PRO A 191 11.61 -8.21 20.20
C PRO A 191 11.14 -9.68 20.12
N ARG A 192 10.03 -10.04 20.78
CA ARG A 192 9.43 -11.37 20.68
C ARG A 192 8.99 -11.68 19.25
N THR A 193 8.38 -10.70 18.57
CA THR A 193 7.98 -10.82 17.17
C THR A 193 9.18 -11.02 16.24
N VAL A 194 10.26 -10.26 16.42
CA VAL A 194 11.51 -10.45 15.66
C VAL A 194 12.06 -11.87 15.86
N GLN A 195 12.17 -12.33 17.12
CA GLN A 195 12.68 -13.67 17.43
C GLN A 195 11.82 -14.78 16.83
N ALA A 196 10.49 -14.67 16.92
CA ALA A 196 9.56 -15.65 16.35
C ALA A 196 9.71 -15.73 14.82
N LEU A 197 9.78 -14.58 14.14
CA LEU A 197 9.95 -14.53 12.69
C LEU A 197 11.30 -15.11 12.24
N GLN A 198 12.38 -14.80 12.96
CA GLN A 198 13.70 -15.37 12.69
C GLN A 198 13.71 -16.89 12.89
N ALA A 199 13.05 -17.39 13.95
CA ALA A 199 12.92 -18.82 14.18
C ALA A 199 12.08 -19.53 13.09
N ALA A 200 11.01 -18.91 12.61
CA ALA A 200 10.23 -19.43 11.49
C ALA A 200 11.05 -19.46 10.20
N HIS A 201 11.78 -18.37 9.91
CA HIS A 201 12.66 -18.28 8.77
C HIS A 201 13.78 -19.34 8.80
N ALA A 202 14.39 -19.57 9.97
CA ALA A 202 15.40 -20.62 10.17
C ALA A 202 14.86 -22.04 9.92
N ARG A 203 13.54 -22.26 9.98
CA ARG A 203 12.88 -23.52 9.61
C ARG A 203 12.51 -23.60 8.12
N GLY A 204 12.95 -22.64 7.31
CA GLY A 204 12.69 -22.60 5.87
C GLY A 204 11.34 -22.00 5.49
N VAL A 205 10.68 -21.26 6.39
CA VAL A 205 9.48 -20.49 6.05
C VAL A 205 9.88 -19.19 5.36
N GLU A 206 9.33 -18.96 4.17
CA GLU A 206 9.50 -17.70 3.46
C GLU A 206 8.71 -16.59 4.16
N ILE A 207 9.42 -15.57 4.66
CA ILE A 207 8.79 -14.40 5.28
C ILE A 207 8.54 -13.36 4.19
N VAL A 208 7.32 -12.83 4.14
CA VAL A 208 6.88 -11.85 3.15
C VAL A 208 6.16 -10.70 3.84
N LEU A 209 6.56 -9.47 3.52
CA LEU A 209 5.84 -8.27 3.96
C LEU A 209 4.87 -7.83 2.86
N ASN A 210 3.63 -7.50 3.18
CA ASN A 210 2.59 -7.11 2.22
C ASN A 210 1.88 -5.82 2.65
N SER A 211 2.13 -4.72 1.95
CA SER A 211 1.68 -3.38 2.37
C SER A 211 1.15 -2.53 1.21
N GLY A 212 0.33 -1.53 1.55
CA GLY A 212 -0.06 -0.43 0.64
C GLY A 212 1.08 0.54 0.32
N ARG A 213 2.17 0.49 1.09
CA ARG A 213 3.39 1.28 0.92
C ARG A 213 4.14 0.89 -0.37
N MET A 214 4.96 1.81 -0.87
CA MET A 214 5.96 1.50 -1.91
C MET A 214 7.09 0.63 -1.36
N THR A 215 7.82 -0.05 -2.23
CA THR A 215 8.90 -0.96 -1.84
C THR A 215 9.93 -0.26 -0.96
N ALA A 216 10.40 0.94 -1.34
CA ALA A 216 11.37 1.71 -0.57
C ALA A 216 10.90 2.01 0.88
N ALA A 217 9.61 2.25 1.08
CA ALA A 217 9.04 2.58 2.39
C ALA A 217 8.83 1.34 3.30
N MET A 218 9.09 0.14 2.79
CA MET A 218 9.06 -1.12 3.55
C MET A 218 10.46 -1.60 3.95
N GLU A 219 11.50 -1.12 3.27
CA GLU A 219 12.90 -1.52 3.52
C GLU A 219 13.35 -1.34 4.98
N PRO A 220 13.05 -0.22 5.68
CA PRO A 220 13.47 -0.07 7.07
C PRO A 220 12.85 -1.12 8.00
N THR A 221 11.64 -1.59 7.70
CA THR A 221 11.01 -2.66 8.46
C THR A 221 11.69 -4.00 8.18
N ALA A 222 11.95 -4.33 6.91
CA ALA A 222 12.68 -5.54 6.54
C ALA A 222 14.05 -5.63 7.21
N GLU A 223 14.80 -4.52 7.25
CA GLU A 223 16.09 -4.42 7.93
C GLU A 223 16.00 -4.72 9.43
N ARG A 224 15.01 -4.16 10.11
CA ARG A 224 14.80 -4.37 11.55
C ARG A 224 14.51 -5.83 11.91
N LEU A 225 13.89 -6.59 11.00
CA LEU A 225 13.66 -8.01 11.21
C LEU A 225 14.95 -8.83 11.14
N GLY A 226 15.98 -8.32 10.45
CA GLY A 226 17.20 -9.08 10.16
C GLY A 226 16.95 -10.27 9.24
N ILE A 227 15.90 -10.22 8.41
CA ILE A 227 15.49 -11.27 7.48
C ILE A 227 15.50 -10.69 6.07
N ASP A 228 16.17 -11.36 5.14
CA ASP A 228 16.13 -10.97 3.73
C ASP A 228 14.83 -11.47 3.08
N CYS A 229 13.75 -10.74 3.31
CA CYS A 229 12.39 -11.14 2.94
C CYS A 229 11.96 -10.63 1.56
N HIS A 230 10.97 -11.29 0.97
CA HIS A 230 10.21 -10.76 -0.16
C HIS A 230 9.30 -9.62 0.27
N LEU A 231 9.06 -8.66 -0.63
CA LEU A 231 8.14 -7.54 -0.39
C LEU A 231 7.04 -7.51 -1.45
N ILE A 232 5.80 -7.49 -1.01
CA ILE A 232 4.62 -7.18 -1.80
C ILE A 232 4.20 -5.74 -1.48
N ALA A 233 4.27 -4.87 -2.47
CA ALA A 233 4.06 -3.44 -2.33
C ALA A 233 2.79 -2.99 -3.05
N TYR A 234 2.37 -1.74 -2.81
CA TYR A 234 1.23 -1.12 -3.48
C TYR A 234 -0.05 -1.97 -3.38
N ASN A 235 -0.39 -2.46 -2.18
CA ASN A 235 -1.59 -3.27 -1.91
C ASN A 235 -1.69 -4.53 -2.79
N GLY A 236 -0.54 -5.10 -3.19
CA GLY A 236 -0.50 -6.29 -4.04
C GLY A 236 -0.28 -6.01 -5.52
N ALA A 237 -0.04 -4.77 -5.94
CA ALA A 237 0.24 -4.46 -7.35
C ALA A 237 1.62 -4.95 -7.80
N ALA A 238 2.58 -5.13 -6.89
CA ALA A 238 3.90 -5.66 -7.24
C ALA A 238 4.50 -6.50 -6.12
N ALA A 239 5.32 -7.49 -6.51
CA ALA A 239 6.14 -8.27 -5.60
C ALA A 239 7.61 -8.22 -6.04
N THR A 240 8.52 -8.21 -5.07
CA THR A 240 9.97 -8.12 -5.30
C THR A 240 10.70 -9.29 -4.67
N ALA A 241 11.84 -9.63 -5.26
CA ALA A 241 12.79 -10.56 -4.69
C ALA A 241 13.43 -10.00 -3.40
N PRO A 242 14.11 -10.85 -2.61
CA PRO A 242 14.92 -10.39 -1.48
C PRO A 242 16.01 -9.42 -1.95
N ARG A 243 16.54 -8.64 -1.01
CA ARG A 243 17.59 -7.65 -1.24
C ARG A 243 18.85 -8.27 -1.80
N ALA A 244 19.27 -9.45 -1.33
CA ALA A 244 20.44 -10.15 -1.86
C ALA A 244 20.31 -10.49 -3.36
N GLN A 245 19.07 -10.49 -3.88
CA GLN A 245 18.77 -10.70 -5.30
C GLN A 245 18.45 -9.40 -6.05
N GLY A 246 18.86 -8.25 -5.49
CA GLY A 246 18.76 -6.94 -6.13
C GLY A 246 17.35 -6.35 -6.17
N ARG A 247 16.42 -6.82 -5.33
CA ARG A 247 15.01 -6.37 -5.33
C ARG A 247 14.33 -6.48 -6.69
N ARG A 248 14.76 -7.40 -7.57
CA ARG A 248 14.13 -7.57 -8.90
C ARG A 248 12.62 -7.77 -8.78
N ARG A 249 11.85 -7.25 -9.73
CA ARG A 249 10.39 -7.42 -9.72
C ARG A 249 10.09 -8.86 -10.13
N LEU A 250 9.30 -9.54 -9.32
CA LEU A 250 8.87 -10.92 -9.53
C LEU A 250 7.47 -10.98 -10.14
N PHE A 251 6.65 -10.00 -9.76
CA PHE A 251 5.28 -9.83 -10.22
C PHE A 251 4.97 -8.33 -10.25
N GLU A 252 4.23 -7.90 -11.25
CA GLU A 252 3.67 -6.55 -11.32
C GLU A 252 2.36 -6.55 -12.09
N LYS A 253 1.46 -5.65 -11.69
CA LYS A 253 0.15 -5.48 -12.30
C LYS A 253 -0.21 -4.00 -12.29
N PRO A 254 0.30 -3.22 -13.25
CA PRO A 254 0.16 -1.78 -13.27
C PRO A 254 -1.27 -1.36 -13.63
N LEU A 255 -1.69 -0.20 -13.14
CA LEU A 255 -2.88 0.50 -13.61
C LEU A 255 -2.70 0.94 -15.07
N ASP A 256 -3.76 0.83 -15.85
CA ASP A 256 -3.78 1.33 -17.22
C ASP A 256 -3.36 2.82 -17.27
N LEU A 257 -2.40 3.12 -18.15
CA LEU A 257 -1.84 4.47 -18.25
C LEU A 257 -2.91 5.48 -18.68
N GLY A 258 -3.86 5.09 -19.53
CA GLY A 258 -4.99 5.93 -19.93
C GLY A 258 -5.86 6.33 -18.75
N VAL A 259 -6.19 5.38 -17.86
CA VAL A 259 -6.89 5.65 -16.60
C VAL A 259 -6.10 6.64 -15.74
N ALA A 260 -4.78 6.41 -15.57
CA ALA A 260 -3.94 7.28 -14.76
C ALA A 260 -3.89 8.72 -15.32
N LEU A 261 -3.79 8.88 -16.64
CA LEU A 261 -3.80 10.19 -17.32
C LEU A 261 -5.15 10.91 -17.15
N GLU A 262 -6.27 10.19 -17.26
CA GLU A 262 -7.59 10.77 -17.01
C GLU A 262 -7.73 11.27 -15.56
N LEU A 263 -7.20 10.52 -14.58
CA LEU A 263 -7.21 10.92 -13.17
C LEU A 263 -6.28 12.11 -12.90
N ALA A 264 -5.10 12.14 -13.53
CA ALA A 264 -4.18 13.28 -13.45
C ALA A 264 -4.82 14.56 -14.02
N ALA A 265 -5.55 14.45 -15.14
CA ALA A 265 -6.29 15.58 -15.70
C ALA A 265 -7.38 16.12 -14.75
N ILE A 266 -8.12 15.22 -14.08
CA ILE A 266 -9.11 15.60 -13.05
C ILE A 266 -8.42 16.30 -11.87
N ALA A 267 -7.29 15.77 -11.40
CA ALA A 267 -6.50 16.38 -10.32
C ALA A 267 -6.07 17.80 -10.68
N ARG A 268 -5.54 18.00 -11.89
CA ARG A 268 -5.10 19.30 -12.39
C ARG A 268 -6.24 20.30 -12.56
N GLU A 269 -7.35 19.88 -13.17
CA GLU A 269 -8.55 20.72 -13.33
C GLU A 269 -9.07 21.23 -11.98
N ARG A 270 -9.03 20.36 -10.96
CA ARG A 270 -9.49 20.66 -9.60
C ARG A 270 -8.41 21.19 -8.66
N ARG A 271 -7.15 21.31 -9.12
CA ARG A 271 -5.98 21.75 -8.36
C ARG A 271 -5.76 20.93 -7.07
N LEU A 272 -5.94 19.60 -7.14
CA LEU A 272 -5.85 18.68 -6.01
C LEU A 272 -4.46 18.05 -5.87
N GLN A 273 -4.11 17.62 -4.66
CA GLN A 273 -2.91 16.81 -4.44
C GLN A 273 -3.10 15.42 -5.08
N PHE A 274 -2.25 15.10 -6.04
CA PHE A 274 -2.28 13.83 -6.75
C PHE A 274 -0.87 13.27 -6.94
N ASN A 275 -0.70 12.03 -6.52
CA ASN A 275 0.57 11.34 -6.49
C ASN A 275 0.63 10.31 -7.62
N TYR A 276 1.58 10.48 -8.54
CA TYR A 276 1.97 9.48 -9.52
C TYR A 276 3.28 8.83 -9.09
N TYR A 277 3.32 7.51 -9.03
CA TYR A 277 4.45 6.74 -8.53
C TYR A 277 5.24 6.15 -9.70
N ARG A 278 6.53 6.49 -9.79
CA ARG A 278 7.46 6.02 -10.83
C ARG A 278 8.85 5.83 -10.23
N GLU A 279 9.44 4.66 -10.43
CA GLU A 279 10.82 4.34 -9.98
C GLU A 279 11.08 4.67 -8.51
N GLU A 280 10.17 4.29 -7.61
CA GLU A 280 10.25 4.60 -6.16
C GLU A 280 10.24 6.13 -5.84
N GLN A 281 9.86 6.97 -6.80
CA GLN A 281 9.65 8.41 -6.61
C GLN A 281 8.18 8.77 -6.74
N VAL A 282 7.80 9.86 -6.06
CA VAL A 282 6.45 10.43 -6.14
C VAL A 282 6.50 11.72 -6.93
N TYR A 283 5.80 11.75 -8.05
CA TYR A 283 5.62 12.94 -8.88
C TYR A 283 4.25 13.57 -8.59
N SER A 284 4.20 14.90 -8.57
CA SER A 284 2.99 15.69 -8.34
C SER A 284 3.14 17.06 -8.98
N GLU A 285 2.02 17.72 -9.31
CA GLU A 285 2.01 19.16 -9.55
C GLU A 285 1.98 19.91 -8.21
N ASP A 286 2.53 21.13 -8.15
CA ASP A 286 2.59 21.96 -6.94
C ASP A 286 1.54 23.06 -6.97
N PHE A 287 0.33 22.75 -6.48
CA PHE A 287 -0.71 23.75 -6.27
C PHE A 287 -0.66 24.28 -4.82
N PRO A 288 -0.75 25.60 -4.60
CA PRO A 288 -0.86 26.18 -3.26
C PRO A 288 -2.00 25.56 -2.41
N GLU A 289 -3.14 25.27 -3.03
CA GLU A 289 -4.33 24.68 -2.40
C GLU A 289 -4.09 23.24 -1.96
N ALA A 290 -3.19 22.52 -2.64
CA ALA A 290 -2.81 21.16 -2.34
C ALA A 290 -1.79 21.06 -1.18
N LYS A 291 -1.22 22.19 -0.74
CA LYS A 291 -0.16 22.24 0.29
C LYS A 291 -0.48 21.49 1.58
N PRO A 292 -1.65 21.67 2.22
CA PRO A 292 -1.96 20.95 3.45
C PRO A 292 -1.99 19.43 3.26
N PHE A 293 -2.45 18.98 2.09
CA PHE A 293 -2.59 17.56 1.78
C PHE A 293 -1.25 16.90 1.45
N ARG A 294 -0.33 17.58 0.76
CA ARG A 294 1.05 17.06 0.61
C ARG A 294 1.79 16.99 1.94
N GLU A 295 1.55 17.92 2.86
CA GLU A 295 2.19 17.91 4.19
C GLU A 295 1.70 16.72 5.02
N ILE A 296 0.41 16.39 4.94
CA ILE A 296 -0.15 15.14 5.50
C ILE A 296 0.56 13.92 4.92
N TYR A 297 0.72 13.85 3.59
CA TYR A 297 1.39 12.73 2.94
C TYR A 297 2.89 12.61 3.31
N LEU A 298 3.62 13.74 3.33
CA LEU A 298 5.02 13.79 3.73
C LEU A 298 5.22 13.35 5.18
N ALA A 299 4.38 13.81 6.09
CA ALA A 299 4.46 13.46 7.50
C ALA A 299 4.28 11.94 7.74
N ARG A 300 3.42 11.28 6.95
CA ARG A 300 3.14 9.84 7.08
C ARG A 300 4.17 8.95 6.40
N THR A 301 4.68 9.37 5.23
CA THR A 301 5.47 8.48 4.37
C THR A 301 6.94 8.84 4.28
N GLN A 302 7.31 10.08 4.65
CA GLN A 302 8.64 10.65 4.48
C GLN A 302 9.17 10.54 3.03
N SER A 303 8.29 10.28 2.05
CA SER A 303 8.65 10.08 0.66
C SER A 303 8.83 11.44 -0.02
N PRO A 304 10.01 11.75 -0.57
CA PRO A 304 10.24 13.04 -1.22
C PRO A 304 9.38 13.18 -2.48
N PHE A 305 8.87 14.39 -2.69
CA PHE A 305 8.14 14.74 -3.91
C PHE A 305 9.09 15.29 -4.97
N ARG A 306 8.85 14.89 -6.21
CA ARG A 306 9.34 15.56 -7.40
C ARG A 306 8.22 16.37 -8.01
N PHE A 307 8.23 17.68 -7.74
CA PHE A 307 7.26 18.59 -8.33
C PHE A 307 7.58 18.86 -9.79
N VAL A 308 6.54 18.84 -10.62
CA VAL A 308 6.62 19.08 -12.06
C VAL A 308 5.53 20.04 -12.48
N GLU A 309 5.75 20.79 -13.55
CA GLU A 309 4.77 21.77 -14.04
C GLU A 309 3.53 21.08 -14.63
N ARG A 310 3.73 19.95 -15.33
CA ARG A 310 2.67 19.19 -15.98
C ARG A 310 2.92 17.71 -15.80
N LEU A 311 2.12 17.05 -14.97
CA LEU A 311 2.33 15.66 -14.59
C LEU A 311 2.23 14.71 -15.77
N GLU A 312 1.33 14.98 -16.71
CA GLU A 312 1.12 14.12 -17.89
C GLU A 312 2.39 14.00 -18.75
N ALA A 313 3.28 15.00 -18.74
CA ALA A 313 4.56 14.95 -19.46
C ALA A 313 5.59 13.99 -18.83
N HIS A 314 5.34 13.55 -17.59
CA HIS A 314 6.18 12.61 -16.85
C HIS A 314 5.53 11.23 -16.70
N MET A 315 4.32 11.03 -17.24
CA MET A 315 3.57 9.78 -17.19
C MET A 315 3.80 8.96 -18.47
N ASP A 316 5.03 8.48 -18.62
CA ASP A 316 5.48 7.66 -19.77
C ASP A 316 5.33 6.16 -19.51
N VAL A 317 5.11 5.76 -18.25
CA VAL A 317 4.96 4.35 -17.85
C VAL A 317 3.67 4.11 -17.05
N PRO A 318 2.99 2.96 -17.26
CA PRO A 318 1.87 2.54 -16.43
C PRO A 318 2.25 2.49 -14.92
N PRO A 319 1.57 3.23 -14.03
CA PRO A 319 1.90 3.23 -12.62
C PRO A 319 1.33 2.01 -11.89
N LEU A 320 1.99 1.55 -10.83
CA LEU A 320 1.43 0.52 -9.93
C LEU A 320 0.27 1.06 -9.08
N LYS A 321 0.25 2.36 -8.85
CA LYS A 321 -0.75 3.08 -8.06
C LYS A 321 -0.77 4.55 -8.45
N VAL A 322 -1.93 5.18 -8.37
CA VAL A 322 -2.04 6.64 -8.21
C VAL A 322 -2.91 6.96 -6.99
N LEU A 323 -2.72 8.13 -6.39
CA LEU A 323 -3.36 8.50 -5.13
C LEU A 323 -3.79 9.97 -5.13
N PHE A 324 -5.06 10.23 -4.82
CA PHE A 324 -5.50 11.56 -4.39
C PHE A 324 -5.33 11.68 -2.87
N VAL A 325 -4.82 12.82 -2.42
CA VAL A 325 -4.80 13.19 -1.01
C VAL A 325 -5.68 14.43 -0.83
N VAL A 326 -6.84 14.26 -0.21
CA VAL A 326 -7.86 15.31 -0.10
C VAL A 326 -8.53 15.27 1.27
N SER A 327 -9.41 16.21 1.58
CA SER A 327 -10.16 16.14 2.85
C SER A 327 -11.04 14.88 2.88
N PRO A 328 -11.34 14.31 4.05
CA PRO A 328 -12.17 13.10 4.15
C PRO A 328 -13.53 13.24 3.47
N ASP A 329 -14.19 14.39 3.60
CA ASP A 329 -15.48 14.67 2.95
C ASP A 329 -15.35 14.69 1.42
N LEU A 330 -14.30 15.34 0.90
CA LEU A 330 -14.05 15.39 -0.54
C LEU A 330 -13.64 14.01 -1.06
N ARG A 331 -12.90 13.21 -0.29
CA ARG A 331 -12.54 11.84 -0.65
C ARG A 331 -13.79 10.99 -0.84
N GLU A 332 -14.78 11.11 0.04
CA GLU A 332 -16.02 10.33 -0.07
C GLU A 332 -16.88 10.80 -1.23
N ALA A 333 -17.00 12.13 -1.41
CA ALA A 333 -17.69 12.70 -2.57
C ALA A 333 -17.05 12.27 -3.90
N MET A 334 -15.72 12.32 -4.00
CA MET A 334 -14.98 11.86 -5.17
C MET A 334 -15.11 10.36 -5.39
N TYR A 335 -15.14 9.54 -4.33
CA TYR A 335 -15.34 8.11 -4.47
C TYR A 335 -16.68 7.81 -5.17
N GLU A 336 -17.77 8.38 -4.69
CA GLU A 336 -19.10 8.18 -5.28
C GLU A 336 -19.20 8.79 -6.69
N GLU A 337 -18.58 9.95 -6.94
CA GLU A 337 -18.56 10.59 -8.25
C GLU A 337 -17.77 9.78 -9.30
N LEU A 338 -16.59 9.27 -8.93
CA LEU A 338 -15.65 8.64 -9.85
C LEU A 338 -15.96 7.15 -10.06
N LYS A 339 -16.65 6.50 -9.12
CA LYS A 339 -16.95 5.07 -9.17
C LYS A 339 -17.72 4.61 -10.41
N PRO A 340 -18.75 5.31 -10.92
CA PRO A 340 -19.41 4.92 -12.18
C PRO A 340 -18.45 4.90 -13.39
N ARG A 341 -17.46 5.79 -13.42
CA ARG A 341 -16.51 5.92 -14.53
C ARG A 341 -15.31 4.97 -14.41
N PHE A 342 -14.76 4.83 -13.19
CA PHE A 342 -13.49 4.17 -12.96
C PHE A 342 -13.59 2.85 -12.18
N GLY A 343 -14.71 2.54 -11.53
CA GLY A 343 -14.83 1.37 -10.66
C GLY A 343 -14.72 0.01 -11.36
N ARG A 344 -14.89 -0.05 -12.69
CA ARG A 344 -14.60 -1.25 -13.50
C ARG A 344 -13.20 -1.24 -14.12
N ARG A 345 -12.57 -0.07 -14.21
CA ARG A 345 -11.27 0.18 -14.86
C ARG A 345 -10.13 0.29 -13.86
N SER A 346 -10.44 0.33 -12.57
CA SER A 346 -9.49 0.45 -11.47
C SER A 346 -10.10 -0.10 -10.18
N ASN A 347 -9.24 -0.60 -9.30
CA ASN A 347 -9.63 -0.84 -7.92
C ASN A 347 -9.49 0.47 -7.16
N MET A 348 -10.63 1.01 -6.72
CA MET A 348 -10.72 2.24 -5.93
C MET A 348 -10.74 1.90 -4.44
N THR A 349 -9.67 2.23 -3.72
CA THR A 349 -9.52 1.88 -2.30
C THR A 349 -9.38 3.12 -1.43
N ARG A 350 -9.95 3.04 -0.23
CA ARG A 350 -9.90 4.09 0.81
C ARG A 350 -9.06 3.55 1.96
N THR A 351 -7.78 3.92 2.02
CA THR A 351 -6.81 3.34 2.95
C THR A 351 -6.61 4.19 4.21
N ASP A 352 -6.64 5.51 4.06
CA ASP A 352 -6.56 6.50 5.13
C ASP A 352 -7.73 7.48 5.00
N PRO A 353 -8.03 8.30 6.04
CA PRO A 353 -9.12 9.27 5.99
C PRO A 353 -9.09 10.15 4.73
N GLU A 354 -7.89 10.61 4.33
CA GLU A 354 -7.64 11.51 3.21
C GLU A 354 -7.34 10.82 1.87
N TYR A 355 -7.14 9.49 1.86
CA TYR A 355 -6.56 8.80 0.71
C TYR A 355 -7.63 8.13 -0.15
N LEU A 356 -7.60 8.44 -1.45
CA LEU A 356 -8.31 7.70 -2.48
C LEU A 356 -7.31 7.13 -3.48
N GLU A 357 -7.08 5.83 -3.37
CA GLU A 357 -6.11 5.09 -4.18
C GLU A 357 -6.79 4.46 -5.39
N PHE A 358 -6.09 4.49 -6.53
CA PHE A 358 -6.48 3.80 -7.75
C PHE A 358 -5.36 2.85 -8.14
N LEU A 359 -5.71 1.56 -8.24
CA LEU A 359 -4.83 0.48 -8.66
C LEU A 359 -5.45 -0.26 -9.84
N HIS A 360 -4.72 -1.18 -10.45
CA HIS A 360 -5.29 -2.07 -11.47
C HIS A 360 -6.59 -2.74 -10.95
N PRO A 361 -7.65 -2.90 -11.78
CA PRO A 361 -8.99 -3.35 -11.35
C PRO A 361 -9.01 -4.67 -10.59
N GLU A 362 -8.08 -5.57 -10.91
CA GLU A 362 -7.98 -6.87 -10.27
C GLU A 362 -7.02 -6.91 -9.08
N VAL A 363 -6.27 -5.84 -8.79
CA VAL A 363 -5.26 -5.86 -7.72
C VAL A 363 -5.92 -5.78 -6.36
N ASP A 364 -5.58 -6.73 -5.50
CA ASP A 364 -5.71 -6.64 -4.04
C ASP A 364 -4.53 -7.38 -3.40
N LYS A 365 -4.39 -7.31 -2.07
CA LYS A 365 -3.30 -7.97 -1.36
C LYS A 365 -3.26 -9.47 -1.60
N GLY A 366 -4.42 -10.12 -1.79
CA GLY A 366 -4.52 -11.54 -2.09
C GLY A 366 -4.03 -11.91 -3.49
N VAL A 367 -4.28 -11.06 -4.49
CA VAL A 367 -3.70 -11.20 -5.84
C VAL A 367 -2.18 -11.04 -5.79
N GLY A 368 -1.67 -10.09 -5.02
CA GLY A 368 -0.22 -9.94 -4.82
C GLY A 368 0.42 -11.21 -4.22
N VAL A 369 -0.20 -11.80 -3.20
CA VAL A 369 0.25 -13.07 -2.61
C VAL A 369 0.21 -14.19 -3.63
N GLN A 370 -0.87 -14.30 -4.39
CA GLN A 370 -1.01 -15.33 -5.42
C GLN A 370 0.06 -15.22 -6.50
N GLY A 371 0.33 -14.02 -7.02
CA GLY A 371 1.37 -13.81 -8.04
C GLY A 371 2.77 -14.16 -7.54
N LEU A 372 3.07 -13.85 -6.27
CA LEU A 372 4.33 -14.28 -5.66
C LEU A 372 4.39 -15.80 -5.49
N CYS A 373 3.29 -16.42 -5.03
CA CYS A 373 3.18 -17.87 -4.86
C CYS A 373 3.41 -18.64 -6.17
N GLU A 374 2.83 -18.18 -7.28
CA GLU A 374 3.03 -18.73 -8.62
C GLU A 374 4.50 -18.66 -9.03
N THR A 375 5.17 -17.53 -8.76
CA THR A 375 6.59 -17.35 -9.07
C THR A 375 7.50 -18.27 -8.25
N LEU A 376 7.16 -18.50 -6.98
CA LEU A 376 7.96 -19.33 -6.05
C LEU A 376 7.58 -20.81 -6.06
N GLY A 377 6.53 -21.21 -6.78
CA GLY A 377 6.03 -22.59 -6.76
C GLY A 377 5.50 -23.02 -5.38
N ILE A 378 4.95 -22.07 -4.62
CA ILE A 378 4.35 -22.33 -3.30
C ILE A 378 2.83 -22.31 -3.45
N PRO A 379 2.11 -23.40 -3.13
CA PRO A 379 0.66 -23.40 -3.24
C PRO A 379 0.04 -22.51 -2.15
N MET A 380 -1.05 -21.81 -2.47
CA MET A 380 -1.78 -20.97 -1.50
C MET A 380 -2.18 -21.74 -0.23
N SER A 381 -2.41 -23.05 -0.32
CA SER A 381 -2.71 -23.93 0.82
C SER A 381 -1.56 -24.06 1.84
N ALA A 382 -0.33 -23.70 1.47
CA ALA A 382 0.85 -23.66 2.32
C ALA A 382 1.19 -22.24 2.80
N VAL A 383 0.30 -21.26 2.57
CA VAL A 383 0.48 -19.86 2.99
C VAL A 383 -0.28 -19.61 4.28
N MET A 384 0.40 -19.00 5.26
CA MET A 384 -0.24 -18.31 6.37
C MET A 384 -0.24 -16.80 6.08
N ALA A 385 -1.39 -16.13 6.19
CA ALA A 385 -1.50 -14.67 6.04
C ALA A 385 -2.06 -14.05 7.32
N VAL A 386 -1.43 -12.98 7.81
CA VAL A 386 -1.82 -12.26 9.02
C VAL A 386 -2.11 -10.80 8.66
N GLY A 387 -3.26 -10.27 9.08
CA GLY A 387 -3.66 -8.89 8.80
C GLY A 387 -4.73 -8.34 9.76
N ASP A 388 -5.03 -7.06 9.61
CA ASP A 388 -5.97 -6.33 10.46
C ASP A 388 -6.94 -5.41 9.68
N GLY A 389 -6.52 -4.86 8.54
CA GLY A 389 -7.29 -3.87 7.78
C GLY A 389 -8.22 -4.46 6.70
N ASP A 390 -9.18 -3.67 6.22
CA ASP A 390 -10.10 -4.07 5.14
C ASP A 390 -9.38 -4.60 3.88
N ASN A 391 -8.22 -4.02 3.55
CA ASN A 391 -7.37 -4.42 2.43
C ASN A 391 -6.67 -5.78 2.65
N ASP A 392 -6.65 -6.31 3.88
CA ASP A 392 -6.09 -7.63 4.21
C ASP A 392 -7.08 -8.77 4.06
N ALA A 393 -8.38 -8.48 4.12
CA ALA A 393 -9.42 -9.50 4.03
C ALA A 393 -9.25 -10.42 2.80
N PRO A 394 -8.87 -9.93 1.59
CA PRO A 394 -8.59 -10.81 0.45
C PRO A 394 -7.43 -11.77 0.68
N MET A 395 -6.29 -11.34 1.25
CA MET A 395 -5.15 -12.25 1.49
C MET A 395 -5.46 -13.25 2.60
N VAL A 396 -6.13 -12.82 3.67
CA VAL A 396 -6.54 -13.68 4.79
C VAL A 396 -7.55 -14.73 4.33
N ALA A 397 -8.52 -14.35 3.48
CA ALA A 397 -9.50 -15.28 2.93
C ALA A 397 -8.86 -16.35 2.03
N ARG A 398 -7.93 -15.96 1.16
CA ARG A 398 -7.33 -16.84 0.13
C ARG A 398 -6.19 -17.72 0.66
N ALA A 399 -5.50 -17.31 1.71
CA ALA A 399 -4.42 -18.10 2.33
C ALA A 399 -4.92 -19.44 2.85
N GLY A 400 -4.08 -20.48 2.80
CA GLY A 400 -4.37 -21.78 3.40
C GLY A 400 -4.70 -21.66 4.89
N TRP A 401 -4.03 -20.75 5.58
CA TRP A 401 -4.32 -20.36 6.96
C TRP A 401 -4.37 -18.84 7.12
N GLY A 402 -5.58 -18.27 7.20
CA GLY A 402 -5.77 -16.84 7.42
C GLY A 402 -5.93 -16.51 8.89
N VAL A 403 -5.17 -15.54 9.40
CA VAL A 403 -5.20 -15.11 10.81
C VAL A 403 -5.54 -13.63 10.88
N ALA A 404 -6.51 -13.29 11.72
CA ALA A 404 -6.80 -11.91 12.09
C ALA A 404 -6.13 -11.59 13.44
N VAL A 405 -5.48 -10.44 13.56
CA VAL A 405 -5.00 -9.97 14.87
C VAL A 405 -6.17 -9.50 15.76
N ARG A 406 -5.98 -9.36 17.07
CA ARG A 406 -7.08 -8.94 17.97
C ARG A 406 -7.72 -7.62 17.54
N ASN A 407 -6.92 -6.64 17.15
CA ASN A 407 -7.37 -5.30 16.73
C ASN A 407 -7.91 -5.25 15.29
N ALA A 408 -8.04 -6.40 14.61
CA ALA A 408 -8.51 -6.45 13.23
C ALA A 408 -9.95 -5.95 13.06
N GLN A 409 -10.21 -5.36 11.90
CA GLN A 409 -11.53 -4.91 11.50
C GLN A 409 -12.50 -6.09 11.30
N PRO A 410 -13.82 -5.84 11.42
CA PRO A 410 -14.83 -6.89 11.24
C PRO A 410 -14.75 -7.62 9.89
N SER A 411 -14.28 -6.97 8.83
CA SER A 411 -14.07 -7.57 7.51
C SER A 411 -13.06 -8.72 7.53
N VAL A 412 -11.94 -8.54 8.21
CA VAL A 412 -10.87 -9.54 8.33
C VAL A 412 -11.30 -10.66 9.29
N LEU A 413 -11.90 -10.29 10.43
CA LEU A 413 -12.40 -11.26 11.41
C LEU A 413 -13.42 -12.24 10.80
N ARG A 414 -14.27 -11.77 9.87
CA ARG A 414 -15.28 -12.61 9.19
C ARG A 414 -14.67 -13.69 8.29
N VAL A 415 -13.48 -13.47 7.75
CA VAL A 415 -12.86 -14.36 6.76
C VAL A 415 -11.67 -15.15 7.30
N ALA A 416 -11.15 -14.78 8.48
CA ALA A 416 -10.04 -15.46 9.12
C ALA A 416 -10.42 -16.85 9.63
N ALA A 417 -9.48 -17.78 9.54
CA ALA A 417 -9.59 -19.12 10.11
C ALA A 417 -9.29 -19.12 11.62
N ALA A 418 -8.48 -18.18 12.08
CA ALA A 418 -8.11 -18.02 13.47
C ALA A 418 -7.94 -16.54 13.82
N ARG A 419 -7.96 -16.26 15.13
CA ARG A 419 -7.70 -14.95 15.70
C ARG A 419 -6.62 -15.07 16.77
N THR A 420 -5.73 -14.10 16.86
CA THR A 420 -4.81 -13.97 18.00
C THR A 420 -5.53 -13.37 19.21
N GLU A 421 -5.06 -13.69 20.41
CA GLU A 421 -5.52 -13.03 21.64
C GLU A 421 -4.82 -11.67 21.84
N ALA A 422 -3.57 -11.55 21.38
CA ALA A 422 -2.83 -10.30 21.35
C ALA A 422 -3.25 -9.40 20.16
N ASP A 423 -3.07 -8.09 20.33
CA ASP A 423 -3.08 -7.12 19.24
C ASP A 423 -1.63 -6.79 18.80
N CYS A 424 -1.49 -5.87 17.84
CA CYS A 424 -0.18 -5.44 17.35
C CYS A 424 0.76 -4.90 18.44
N ASP A 425 0.23 -4.20 19.46
CA ASP A 425 1.03 -3.65 20.57
C ASP A 425 1.51 -4.74 21.55
N HIS A 426 0.88 -5.91 21.54
CA HIS A 426 1.18 -7.05 22.42
C HIS A 426 1.73 -8.29 21.66
N ASP A 427 2.42 -8.07 20.54
CA ASP A 427 3.12 -9.11 19.76
C ASP A 427 2.20 -10.18 19.14
N ALA A 428 1.05 -9.77 18.58
CA ALA A 428 0.13 -10.67 17.86
C ALA A 428 0.80 -11.56 16.80
N VAL A 429 1.75 -11.02 16.03
CA VAL A 429 2.47 -11.80 15.02
C VAL A 429 3.32 -12.89 15.66
N ALA A 430 3.97 -12.61 16.80
CA ALA A 430 4.71 -13.64 17.53
C ALA A 430 3.78 -14.77 17.98
N GLU A 431 2.62 -14.42 18.57
CA GLU A 431 1.61 -15.40 18.96
C GLU A 431 1.19 -16.27 17.76
N ALA A 432 0.94 -15.66 16.61
CA ALA A 432 0.53 -16.40 15.42
C ALA A 432 1.60 -17.39 14.93
N VAL A 433 2.85 -16.94 14.87
CA VAL A 433 4.00 -17.77 14.49
C VAL A 433 4.19 -18.91 15.48
N GLU A 434 4.15 -18.63 16.78
CA GLU A 434 4.33 -19.64 17.81
C GLU A 434 3.24 -20.72 17.78
N ARG A 435 1.98 -20.33 17.59
CA ARG A 435 0.83 -21.24 17.62
C ARG A 435 0.71 -22.12 16.37
N TRP A 436 1.00 -21.57 15.19
CA TRP A 436 0.68 -22.22 13.91
C TRP A 436 1.88 -22.55 13.02
N ILE A 437 3.10 -22.11 13.38
CA ILE A 437 4.34 -22.46 12.68
C ILE A 437 5.32 -23.17 13.60
N LEU A 438 5.61 -22.61 14.78
CA LEU A 438 6.70 -23.09 15.63
C LEU A 438 6.30 -24.22 16.58
N ARG A 439 5.01 -24.38 16.87
CA ARG A 439 4.50 -25.37 17.81
C ARG A 439 5.06 -26.76 17.49
N ALA A 440 5.70 -27.37 18.48
CA ALA A 440 6.12 -28.77 18.39
C ALA A 440 4.87 -29.65 18.27
N GLY A 441 4.90 -30.59 17.33
CA GLY A 441 3.83 -31.57 17.12
C GLY A 441 3.71 -32.54 18.28
#